data_AF-A0A1T3DCG2-F1
#
_entry.id   AF-A0A1T3DCG2-F1
#
_cell.length_a   1.000
_cell.length_b   1.000
_cell.length_c   1.000
_cell.angle_alpha   90.00
_cell.angle_beta   90.00
_cell.angle_gamma   90.00
#
_symmetry.space_group_name_H-M   'P 1'
#
loop_
_entity.id
_entity.type
_entity.pdbx_description
1 polymer ?
#
loop_
_entity_poly.entity_id
_entity_poly.type
_entity_poly.pdbx_seq_one_letter_code
_entity_poly.pdbx_strand_id
1 'polypeptide(L)'
;MKKRFIPLLLVGTLATTLLVSCSREDNTTEQSITTEALVAPSASELLCSYVDQNWSFSSVLKTGLTTTADTNFMNTQIQKNASLWGLSTPVLRFVDDPSNPSSTYNAISYSTGKIYYGYAIYKDAKTKSSDNIVNAMILAHEYGHQLQYKYNIPSVQESTARSSELEADGFAGYYLRRPAGFNKTDFSQIAAAYEFAASIGDNQVNNPNHHGTSPQRRAAVRLGFLLGQYSLTATGFDSNFFYYYSNVLNGQDPALQPSASNFKVDPEIDKTIRAHMAELKKIASGEISAEEFKNLN
;
A
#
# COMPACT_ATOMS: atom_id res chain seq x y z
N MET A 1 -75.53 -12.39 -32.77
CA MET A 1 -74.61 -12.55 -33.93
C MET A 1 -73.19 -12.20 -33.51
N LYS A 2 -72.26 -13.10 -33.86
CA LYS A 2 -70.79 -13.05 -33.99
C LYS A 2 -70.01 -11.75 -33.66
N LYS A 3 -69.03 -11.94 -32.74
CA LYS A 3 -67.65 -11.41 -32.59
C LYS A 3 -67.17 -10.27 -33.50
N ARG A 4 -66.41 -9.31 -32.91
CA ARG A 4 -65.01 -9.02 -33.28
C ARG A 4 -64.19 -8.53 -32.06
N PHE A 5 -63.27 -9.38 -31.60
CA PHE A 5 -62.15 -8.99 -30.74
C PHE A 5 -61.00 -8.53 -31.64
N ILE A 6 -60.41 -7.36 -31.37
CA ILE A 6 -59.17 -6.88 -31.97
C ILE A 6 -58.05 -7.18 -30.95
N PRO A 7 -57.01 -7.94 -31.30
CA PRO A 7 -55.90 -8.14 -30.39
C PRO A 7 -54.97 -6.93 -30.46
N LEU A 8 -54.68 -6.33 -29.31
CA LEU A 8 -53.58 -5.38 -29.16
C LEU A 8 -52.29 -6.21 -29.08
N LEU A 9 -51.43 -6.10 -30.09
CA LEU A 9 -50.09 -6.69 -30.08
C LEU A 9 -49.24 -5.96 -29.02
N LEU A 10 -48.95 -6.64 -27.90
CA LEU A 10 -47.85 -6.28 -27.02
C LEU A 10 -46.54 -6.60 -27.77
N VAL A 11 -45.84 -5.59 -28.25
CA VAL A 11 -44.44 -5.74 -28.67
C VAL A 11 -43.62 -5.81 -27.38
N GLY A 12 -43.32 -7.04 -26.95
CA GLY A 12 -42.34 -7.27 -25.90
C GLY A 12 -40.96 -6.86 -26.41
N THR A 13 -40.38 -5.80 -25.82
CA THR A 13 -38.97 -5.50 -25.98
C THR A 13 -38.17 -6.64 -25.38
N LEU A 14 -37.61 -7.49 -26.25
CA LEU A 14 -36.65 -8.50 -25.88
C LEU A 14 -35.40 -7.76 -25.34
N ALA A 15 -35.25 -7.72 -24.03
CA ALA A 15 -33.98 -7.32 -23.42
C ALA A 15 -32.96 -8.40 -23.77
N THR A 16 -32.18 -8.19 -24.81
CA THR A 16 -31.04 -9.03 -25.16
C THR A 16 -29.98 -8.86 -24.08
N THR A 17 -30.02 -9.71 -23.05
CA THR A 17 -28.89 -9.93 -22.15
C THR A 17 -27.78 -10.57 -22.97
N LEU A 18 -26.77 -9.77 -23.35
CA LEU A 18 -25.52 -10.27 -23.90
C LEU A 18 -24.84 -11.12 -22.82
N LEU A 19 -24.95 -12.44 -22.94
CA LEU A 19 -24.17 -13.38 -22.13
C LEU A 19 -22.73 -13.36 -22.65
N VAL A 20 -21.90 -12.49 -22.08
CA VAL A 20 -20.46 -12.52 -22.33
C VAL A 20 -19.87 -13.66 -21.49
N SER A 21 -19.50 -14.75 -22.16
CA SER A 21 -18.83 -15.89 -21.53
C SER A 21 -17.32 -15.64 -21.51
N CYS A 22 -16.77 -15.28 -20.35
CA CYS A 22 -15.33 -15.10 -20.20
C CYS A 22 -14.65 -16.46 -19.96
N SER A 23 -14.03 -17.03 -20.99
CA SER A 23 -13.10 -18.15 -20.83
C SER A 23 -11.74 -17.58 -20.39
N ARG A 24 -11.45 -17.66 -19.10
CA ARG A 24 -10.12 -17.34 -18.58
C ARG A 24 -9.18 -18.49 -18.93
N GLU A 25 -8.49 -18.39 -20.07
CA GLU A 25 -7.40 -19.31 -20.37
C GLU A 25 -6.21 -18.97 -19.48
N ASP A 26 -5.91 -19.83 -18.51
CA ASP A 26 -4.64 -19.83 -17.77
C ASP A 26 -3.52 -20.26 -18.73
N ASN A 27 -3.10 -19.37 -19.62
CA ASN A 27 -2.09 -19.69 -20.63
C ASN A 27 -0.68 -19.52 -20.03
N THR A 28 -0.19 -20.59 -19.38
CA THR A 28 1.23 -20.79 -19.09
C THR A 28 1.96 -21.22 -20.36
N THR A 29 2.33 -20.27 -21.21
CA THR A 29 3.31 -20.53 -22.26
C THR A 29 4.10 -19.25 -22.56
N GLU A 30 5.43 -19.35 -22.48
CA GLU A 30 6.37 -18.31 -22.89
C GLU A 30 6.11 -17.92 -24.35
N GLN A 31 5.57 -16.72 -24.58
CA GLN A 31 5.49 -16.14 -25.91
C GLN A 31 6.68 -15.20 -26.11
N SER A 32 7.55 -15.58 -27.04
CA SER A 32 8.60 -14.75 -27.61
C SER A 32 8.03 -13.48 -28.21
N ILE A 33 8.59 -12.33 -27.84
CA ILE A 33 8.16 -11.01 -28.29
C ILE A 33 8.51 -10.83 -29.76
N THR A 34 7.52 -10.95 -30.65
CA THR A 34 7.57 -10.39 -32.00
C THR A 34 6.72 -9.14 -32.07
N THR A 35 7.27 -8.08 -32.68
CA THR A 35 6.68 -6.76 -32.92
C THR A 35 5.47 -6.82 -33.84
N GLU A 36 4.33 -7.27 -33.32
CA GLU A 36 3.02 -7.09 -33.94
C GLU A 36 2.22 -6.04 -33.16
N ALA A 37 1.50 -5.22 -33.92
CA ALA A 37 0.95 -3.94 -33.52
C ALA A 37 0.07 -3.97 -32.26
N LEU A 38 0.11 -2.87 -31.51
CA LEU A 38 -0.83 -2.52 -30.44
C LEU A 38 -2.27 -2.45 -31.01
N VAL A 39 -2.95 -3.60 -31.08
CA VAL A 39 -4.40 -3.63 -31.31
C VAL A 39 -5.07 -3.30 -29.98
N ALA A 40 -5.81 -2.20 -29.93
CA ALA A 40 -6.59 -1.84 -28.75
C ALA A 40 -7.62 -2.96 -28.48
N PRO A 41 -7.74 -3.46 -27.24
CA PRO A 41 -8.66 -4.54 -26.91
C PRO A 41 -10.11 -4.13 -27.18
N SER A 42 -10.92 -5.09 -27.62
CA SER A 42 -12.36 -4.92 -27.82
C SER A 42 -13.09 -4.70 -26.50
N ALA A 43 -14.27 -4.06 -26.55
CA ALA A 43 -15.10 -3.81 -25.37
C ALA A 43 -15.46 -5.11 -24.59
N SER A 44 -15.58 -6.25 -25.29
CA SER A 44 -15.79 -7.57 -24.68
C SER A 44 -14.55 -8.10 -23.97
N GLU A 45 -13.34 -7.87 -24.50
CA GLU A 45 -12.09 -8.25 -23.85
C GLU A 45 -11.85 -7.40 -22.60
N LEU A 46 -12.18 -6.10 -22.66
CA LEU A 46 -12.15 -5.17 -21.53
C LEU A 46 -13.10 -5.60 -20.39
N LEU A 47 -14.31 -6.08 -20.73
CA LEU A 47 -15.26 -6.62 -19.76
C LEU A 47 -14.77 -7.92 -19.10
N CYS A 48 -14.04 -8.76 -19.83
CA CYS A 48 -13.46 -10.00 -19.29
C CYS A 48 -12.11 -9.80 -18.59
N SER A 49 -11.50 -8.62 -18.71
CA SER A 49 -10.21 -8.29 -18.09
C SER A 49 -10.33 -7.46 -16.82
N TYR A 50 -11.55 -7.05 -16.45
CA TYR A 50 -11.84 -6.26 -15.26
C TYR A 50 -11.15 -6.82 -14.00
N VAL A 51 -10.38 -5.98 -13.33
CA VAL A 51 -9.66 -6.35 -12.10
C VAL A 51 -10.64 -6.40 -10.93
N ASP A 52 -11.16 -5.24 -10.53
CA ASP A 52 -12.25 -5.03 -9.58
C ASP A 52 -12.61 -3.53 -9.51
N GLN A 53 -13.48 -3.15 -8.57
CA GLN A 53 -14.07 -1.81 -8.46
C GLN A 53 -13.08 -0.70 -8.06
N ASN A 54 -11.88 -1.07 -7.61
CA ASN A 54 -10.84 -0.12 -7.24
C ASN A 54 -9.97 0.32 -8.41
N TRP A 55 -10.17 -0.27 -9.59
CA TRP A 55 -9.42 0.01 -10.81
C TRP A 55 -10.35 0.46 -11.93
N SER A 56 -9.81 1.12 -12.95
CA SER A 56 -10.61 1.51 -14.12
C SER A 56 -11.19 0.27 -14.80
N PHE A 57 -12.33 0.42 -15.47
CA PHE A 57 -12.96 -0.70 -16.18
C PHE A 57 -12.08 -1.30 -17.29
N SER A 58 -11.11 -0.53 -17.79
CA SER A 58 -10.15 -0.94 -18.82
C SER A 58 -8.86 -1.54 -18.27
N SER A 59 -8.70 -1.55 -16.94
CA SER A 59 -7.56 -2.17 -16.28
C SER A 59 -7.57 -3.68 -16.46
N VAL A 60 -6.38 -4.26 -16.59
CA VAL A 60 -6.13 -5.68 -16.75
C VAL A 60 -5.08 -6.15 -15.75
N LEU A 61 -5.22 -7.38 -15.25
CA LEU A 61 -4.29 -7.97 -14.30
C LEU A 61 -3.15 -8.71 -15.02
N LYS A 62 -1.91 -8.43 -14.66
CA LYS A 62 -0.68 -9.03 -15.18
C LYS A 62 0.10 -9.76 -14.09
N THR A 63 0.88 -10.77 -14.48
CA THR A 63 1.76 -11.54 -13.58
C THR A 63 3.16 -10.94 -13.46
N GLY A 64 3.53 -10.02 -14.34
CA GLY A 64 4.82 -9.31 -14.33
C GLY A 64 4.67 -7.87 -14.79
N LEU A 65 5.77 -7.12 -14.63
CA LEU A 65 5.99 -5.78 -15.16
C LEU A 65 6.63 -5.84 -16.57
N THR A 66 6.90 -4.68 -17.17
CA THR A 66 7.49 -4.57 -18.52
C THR A 66 8.81 -5.34 -18.68
N THR A 67 9.62 -5.44 -17.62
CA THR A 67 10.87 -6.21 -17.66
C THR A 67 10.89 -7.32 -16.62
N THR A 68 11.57 -8.42 -16.93
CA THR A 68 11.78 -9.53 -15.99
C THR A 68 12.58 -9.09 -14.77
N ALA A 69 13.55 -8.18 -14.93
CA ALA A 69 14.34 -7.65 -13.82
C ALA A 69 13.45 -6.89 -12.81
N ASP A 70 12.52 -6.08 -13.31
CA ASP A 70 11.57 -5.33 -12.49
C ASP A 70 10.59 -6.24 -11.76
N THR A 71 10.09 -7.24 -12.48
CA THR A 71 9.23 -8.28 -11.92
C THR A 71 9.93 -9.06 -10.82
N ASN A 72 11.19 -9.47 -11.06
CA ASN A 72 12.00 -10.21 -10.09
C ASN A 72 12.31 -9.36 -8.87
N PHE A 73 12.60 -8.07 -9.05
CA PHE A 73 12.80 -7.14 -7.95
C PHE A 73 11.56 -7.09 -7.05
N MET A 74 10.38 -6.82 -7.61
CA MET A 74 9.14 -6.71 -6.84
C MET A 74 8.80 -8.02 -6.12
N ASN A 75 8.93 -9.16 -6.81
CA ASN A 75 8.73 -10.49 -6.22
C ASN A 75 9.72 -10.76 -5.07
N THR A 76 10.98 -10.34 -5.21
CA THR A 76 11.99 -10.48 -4.15
C THR A 76 11.63 -9.61 -2.94
N GLN A 77 11.17 -8.37 -3.15
CA GLN A 77 10.78 -7.48 -2.05
C GLN A 77 9.58 -8.02 -1.27
N ILE A 78 8.56 -8.56 -1.94
CA ILE A 78 7.40 -9.12 -1.24
C ILE A 78 7.75 -10.42 -0.50
N GLN A 79 8.64 -11.25 -1.05
CA GLN A 79 9.16 -12.44 -0.38
C GLN A 79 9.98 -12.08 0.85
N LYS A 80 10.81 -11.04 0.78
CA LYS A 80 11.56 -10.51 1.93
C LYS A 80 10.64 -9.99 3.03
N ASN A 81 9.61 -9.22 2.67
CA ASN A 81 8.58 -8.79 3.63
C ASN A 81 7.95 -10.00 4.33
N ALA A 82 7.49 -10.99 3.57
CA ALA A 82 6.89 -12.19 4.14
C ALA A 82 7.86 -12.95 5.07
N SER A 83 9.11 -13.10 4.64
CA SER A 83 10.16 -13.77 5.42
C SER A 83 10.49 -13.02 6.71
N LEU A 84 10.54 -11.68 6.66
CA LEU A 84 10.81 -10.83 7.83
C LEU A 84 9.81 -11.07 8.96
N TRP A 85 8.55 -11.32 8.62
CA TRP A 85 7.46 -11.55 9.58
C TRP A 85 7.16 -13.05 9.81
N GLY A 86 7.90 -13.96 9.15
CA GLY A 86 7.68 -15.41 9.27
C GLY A 86 6.35 -15.88 8.67
N LEU A 87 5.88 -15.22 7.61
CA LEU A 87 4.58 -15.42 6.99
C LEU A 87 4.68 -15.87 5.52
N SER A 88 3.55 -16.30 4.96
CA SER A 88 3.43 -16.60 3.54
C SER A 88 3.44 -15.33 2.68
N THR A 89 4.01 -15.42 1.49
CA THR A 89 3.98 -14.35 0.50
C THR A 89 2.56 -14.18 -0.05
N PRO A 90 1.93 -12.99 0.05
CA PRO A 90 0.65 -12.72 -0.59
C PRO A 90 0.79 -12.78 -2.10
N VAL A 91 -0.32 -13.02 -2.79
CA VAL A 91 -0.32 -13.02 -4.26
C VAL A 91 -0.09 -11.59 -4.74
N LEU A 92 1.08 -11.33 -5.31
CA LEU A 92 1.39 -10.08 -6.00
C LEU A 92 0.97 -10.18 -7.47
N ARG A 93 0.22 -9.19 -7.94
CA ARG A 93 -0.11 -8.99 -9.36
C ARG A 93 0.02 -7.52 -9.70
N PHE A 94 0.16 -7.25 -10.99
CA PHE A 94 0.34 -5.90 -11.48
C PHE A 94 -0.87 -5.46 -12.30
N VAL A 95 -1.23 -4.20 -12.20
CA VAL A 95 -2.38 -3.65 -12.93
C VAL A 95 -1.88 -2.73 -14.02
N ASP A 96 -2.25 -3.04 -15.25
CA ASP A 96 -1.98 -2.25 -16.45
C ASP A 96 -3.31 -1.76 -17.01
N ASP A 97 -3.34 -0.55 -17.55
CA ASP A 97 -4.52 -0.02 -18.24
C ASP A 97 -4.09 0.45 -19.63
N PRO A 98 -4.31 -0.37 -20.68
CA PRO A 98 -3.94 -0.04 -22.04
C PRO A 98 -4.64 1.22 -22.57
N SER A 99 -5.81 1.57 -22.02
CA SER A 99 -6.63 2.69 -22.49
C SER A 99 -6.35 3.99 -21.73
N ASN A 100 -6.00 3.90 -20.46
CA ASN A 100 -5.65 5.03 -19.61
C ASN A 100 -4.53 4.66 -18.62
N PRO A 101 -3.26 4.61 -19.04
CA PRO A 101 -2.17 4.12 -18.20
C PRO A 101 -2.07 4.79 -16.83
N SER A 102 -2.34 6.11 -16.77
CA SER A 102 -2.29 6.91 -15.54
C SER A 102 -3.34 6.52 -14.49
N SER A 103 -4.41 5.80 -14.89
CA SER A 103 -5.43 5.30 -13.95
C SER A 103 -4.86 4.27 -12.97
N THR A 104 -3.73 3.65 -13.31
CA THR A 104 -3.04 2.65 -12.48
C THR A 104 -2.07 3.29 -11.48
N TYR A 105 -2.25 4.57 -11.13
CA TYR A 105 -1.46 5.23 -10.09
C TYR A 105 -2.00 4.84 -8.71
N ASN A 106 -1.89 3.56 -8.35
CA ASN A 106 -2.32 3.04 -7.06
C ASN A 106 -1.63 1.71 -6.73
N ALA A 107 -1.58 1.36 -5.45
CA ALA A 107 -1.28 0.02 -4.95
C ALA A 107 -2.31 -0.33 -3.88
N ILE A 108 -2.78 -1.58 -3.85
CA ILE A 108 -3.88 -1.97 -2.97
C ILE A 108 -3.61 -3.34 -2.35
N SER A 109 -3.73 -3.38 -1.03
CA SER A 109 -3.69 -4.58 -0.21
C SER A 109 -5.10 -5.07 0.13
N TYR A 110 -5.40 -6.31 -0.27
CA TYR A 110 -6.71 -6.94 -0.04
C TYR A 110 -6.63 -7.92 1.13
N SER A 111 -7.63 -7.91 2.00
CA SER A 111 -7.75 -8.82 3.15
C SER A 111 -7.74 -10.31 2.78
N THR A 112 -7.99 -10.64 1.50
CA THR A 112 -7.93 -12.00 0.97
C THR A 112 -6.51 -12.51 0.66
N GLY A 113 -5.45 -11.83 1.13
CA GLY A 113 -4.06 -12.27 0.91
C GLY A 113 -3.49 -11.91 -0.47
N LYS A 114 -3.91 -10.78 -1.04
CA LYS A 114 -3.49 -10.31 -2.38
C LYS A 114 -3.04 -8.87 -2.32
N ILE A 115 -2.05 -8.52 -3.13
CA ILE A 115 -1.62 -7.14 -3.36
C ILE A 115 -1.63 -6.88 -4.86
N TYR A 116 -2.34 -5.85 -5.30
CA TYR A 116 -2.35 -5.40 -6.69
C TYR A 116 -1.58 -4.09 -6.80
N TYR A 117 -0.64 -4.04 -7.73
CA TYR A 117 0.31 -2.95 -7.86
C TYR A 117 0.26 -2.33 -9.26
N GLY A 118 -0.11 -1.06 -9.36
CA GLY A 118 -0.32 -0.42 -10.66
C GLY A 118 0.97 -0.07 -11.40
N TYR A 119 0.91 -0.12 -12.74
CA TYR A 119 2.04 0.19 -13.61
C TYR A 119 2.47 1.66 -13.53
N ALA A 120 1.53 2.60 -13.40
CA ALA A 120 1.87 4.03 -13.35
C ALA A 120 2.60 4.41 -12.05
N ILE A 121 2.09 3.97 -10.90
CA ILE A 121 2.78 4.22 -9.61
C ILE A 121 4.14 3.51 -9.58
N TYR A 122 4.25 2.31 -10.17
CA TYR A 122 5.53 1.60 -10.28
C TYR A 122 6.57 2.42 -11.05
N LYS A 123 6.19 2.90 -12.24
CA LYS A 123 7.08 3.67 -13.12
C LYS A 123 7.53 4.95 -12.43
N ASP A 124 6.59 5.68 -11.82
CA ASP A 124 6.88 6.92 -11.11
C ASP A 124 7.73 6.70 -9.85
N ALA A 125 7.52 5.63 -9.08
CA ALA A 125 8.38 5.29 -7.94
C ALA A 125 9.81 4.92 -8.41
N LYS A 126 9.94 4.22 -9.53
CA LYS A 126 11.24 3.80 -10.08
C LYS A 126 12.11 4.98 -10.52
N THR A 127 11.52 6.09 -10.98
CA THR A 127 12.30 7.28 -11.38
C THR A 127 12.89 8.04 -10.18
N LYS A 128 12.39 7.81 -8.96
CA LYS A 128 12.81 8.55 -7.76
C LYS A 128 14.08 8.03 -7.10
N SER A 129 14.53 6.81 -7.44
CA SER A 129 15.71 6.19 -6.81
C SER A 129 16.31 5.11 -7.70
N SER A 130 17.64 5.10 -7.86
CA SER A 130 18.35 4.12 -8.69
C SER A 130 18.32 2.69 -8.15
N ASP A 131 18.23 2.52 -6.83
CA ASP A 131 18.13 1.21 -6.16
C ASP A 131 16.67 0.73 -6.00
N ASN A 132 15.72 1.48 -6.55
CA ASN A 132 14.29 1.20 -6.54
C ASN A 132 13.69 1.10 -5.12
N ILE A 133 14.27 1.80 -4.14
CA ILE A 133 13.82 1.80 -2.75
C ILE A 133 12.38 2.32 -2.58
N VAL A 134 11.92 3.24 -3.43
CA VAL A 134 10.55 3.77 -3.33
C VAL A 134 9.52 2.67 -3.61
N ASN A 135 9.73 1.84 -4.63
CA ASN A 135 8.86 0.69 -4.88
C ASN A 135 8.93 -0.35 -3.74
N ALA A 136 10.12 -0.55 -3.13
CA ALA A 136 10.24 -1.43 -1.97
C ALA A 136 9.48 -0.89 -0.75
N MET A 137 9.49 0.44 -0.54
CA MET A 137 8.72 1.10 0.52
C MET A 137 7.22 0.91 0.31
N ILE A 138 6.70 1.22 -0.87
CA ILE A 138 5.26 1.08 -1.18
C ILE A 138 4.83 -0.37 -0.95
N LEU A 139 5.61 -1.33 -1.44
CA LEU A 139 5.28 -2.75 -1.25
C LEU A 139 5.31 -3.19 0.22
N ALA A 140 6.21 -2.62 1.03
CA ALA A 140 6.26 -2.86 2.47
C ALA A 140 5.08 -2.20 3.21
N HIS A 141 4.62 -1.03 2.75
CA HIS A 141 3.40 -0.38 3.22
C HIS A 141 2.17 -1.27 2.93
N GLU A 142 2.01 -1.75 1.69
CA GLU A 142 0.93 -2.69 1.35
C GLU A 142 1.01 -4.00 2.15
N TYR A 143 2.22 -4.47 2.45
CA TYR A 143 2.41 -5.62 3.35
C TYR A 143 2.05 -5.30 4.80
N GLY A 144 2.27 -4.06 5.25
CA GLY A 144 1.79 -3.56 6.54
C GLY A 144 0.28 -3.76 6.69
N HIS A 145 -0.50 -3.45 5.66
CA HIS A 145 -1.93 -3.77 5.66
C HIS A 145 -2.23 -5.29 5.72
N GLN A 146 -1.40 -6.15 5.10
CA GLN A 146 -1.55 -7.60 5.27
C GLN A 146 -1.35 -8.04 6.73
N LEU A 147 -0.42 -7.40 7.46
CA LEU A 147 -0.24 -7.62 8.89
C LEU A 147 -1.45 -7.14 9.69
N GLN A 148 -1.98 -5.95 9.36
CA GLN A 148 -3.21 -5.41 9.94
C GLN A 148 -4.38 -6.38 9.82
N TYR A 149 -4.65 -6.87 8.62
CA TYR A 149 -5.70 -7.87 8.39
C TYR A 149 -5.47 -9.17 9.17
N LYS A 150 -4.23 -9.65 9.20
CA LYS A 150 -3.90 -10.94 9.84
C LYS A 150 -3.99 -10.89 11.36
N TYR A 151 -3.53 -9.80 11.96
CA TYR A 151 -3.40 -9.66 13.42
C TYR A 151 -4.49 -8.80 14.05
N ASN A 152 -5.43 -8.29 13.25
CA ASN A 152 -6.49 -7.39 13.69
C ASN A 152 -5.92 -6.15 14.43
N ILE A 153 -4.90 -5.55 13.81
CA ILE A 153 -4.27 -4.28 14.19
C ILE A 153 -4.60 -3.23 13.10
N PRO A 154 -4.49 -1.92 13.33
CA PRO A 154 -3.89 -1.24 14.48
C PRO A 154 -4.69 -1.44 15.78
N SER A 155 -4.02 -1.45 16.93
CA SER A 155 -4.68 -1.43 18.25
C SER A 155 -5.35 -0.08 18.54
N VAL A 156 -4.89 1.00 17.90
CA VAL A 156 -5.52 2.32 17.94
C VAL A 156 -6.43 2.49 16.72
N GLN A 157 -7.72 2.59 16.99
CA GLN A 157 -8.75 2.77 15.97
C GLN A 157 -9.20 4.23 15.94
N GLU A 158 -9.29 4.79 14.73
CA GLU A 158 -9.76 6.15 14.49
C GLU A 158 -11.00 6.13 13.58
N SER A 159 -11.76 7.23 13.56
CA SER A 159 -12.89 7.37 12.64
C SER A 159 -12.48 7.59 11.18
N THR A 160 -11.18 7.71 10.93
CA THR A 160 -10.57 7.86 9.60
C THR A 160 -9.54 6.75 9.38
N ALA A 161 -9.10 6.57 8.13
CA ALA A 161 -8.05 5.62 7.75
C ALA A 161 -6.66 5.95 8.34
N ARG A 162 -6.51 7.09 9.03
CA ARG A 162 -5.22 7.64 9.41
C ARG A 162 -4.38 6.70 10.26
N SER A 163 -4.97 6.03 11.27
CA SER A 163 -4.17 5.14 12.13
C SER A 163 -3.65 3.92 11.37
N SER A 164 -4.45 3.32 10.49
CA SER A 164 -4.02 2.20 9.65
C SER A 164 -2.94 2.61 8.64
N GLU A 165 -3.09 3.77 8.00
CA GLU A 165 -2.12 4.27 7.01
C GLU A 165 -0.77 4.64 7.65
N LEU A 166 -0.80 5.31 8.80
CA LEU A 166 0.42 5.69 9.51
C LEU A 166 1.16 4.49 10.09
N GLU A 167 0.45 3.48 10.60
CA GLU A 167 1.11 2.24 11.01
C GLU A 167 1.72 1.50 9.80
N ALA A 168 1.04 1.48 8.65
CA ALA A 168 1.58 0.90 7.41
C ALA A 168 2.85 1.62 6.93
N ASP A 169 2.90 2.96 7.02
CA ASP A 169 4.13 3.74 6.82
C ASP A 169 5.23 3.36 7.82
N GLY A 170 4.85 3.13 9.08
CA GLY A 170 5.75 2.62 10.12
C GLY A 170 6.33 1.25 9.76
N PHE A 171 5.50 0.30 9.32
CA PHE A 171 5.95 -1.02 8.86
C PHE A 171 6.92 -0.90 7.68
N ALA A 172 6.66 0.04 6.76
CA ALA A 172 7.57 0.31 5.66
C ALA A 172 8.93 0.82 6.15
N GLY A 173 8.94 1.81 7.07
CA GLY A 173 10.17 2.28 7.71
C GLY A 173 10.94 1.17 8.43
N TYR A 174 10.23 0.30 9.15
CA TYR A 174 10.79 -0.88 9.81
C TYR A 174 11.45 -1.82 8.81
N TYR A 175 10.75 -2.19 7.73
CA TYR A 175 11.29 -3.02 6.65
C TYR A 175 12.56 -2.43 6.03
N LEU A 176 12.60 -1.11 5.81
CA LEU A 176 13.74 -0.44 5.21
C LEU A 176 14.99 -0.51 6.12
N ARG A 177 14.82 -0.45 7.45
CA ARG A 177 15.92 -0.59 8.43
C ARG A 177 16.38 -2.03 8.62
N ARG A 178 15.46 -3.00 8.68
CA ARG A 178 15.80 -4.37 9.10
C ARG A 178 16.88 -4.98 8.22
N PRO A 179 17.89 -5.67 8.80
CA PRO A 179 18.92 -6.36 8.02
C PRO A 179 18.36 -7.41 7.05
N ALA A 180 17.28 -8.09 7.46
CA ALA A 180 16.56 -9.04 6.62
C ALA A 180 15.59 -8.39 5.60
N GLY A 181 15.37 -7.07 5.71
CA GLY A 181 14.53 -6.27 4.80
C GLY A 181 15.35 -5.60 3.70
N PHE A 182 15.19 -4.28 3.55
CA PHE A 182 15.97 -3.50 2.57
C PHE A 182 17.38 -3.13 3.08
N ASN A 183 17.62 -3.24 4.39
CA ASN A 183 18.92 -3.12 5.05
C ASN A 183 19.64 -1.77 4.86
N LYS A 184 18.97 -0.67 5.23
CA LYS A 184 19.57 0.66 5.30
C LYS A 184 19.88 1.02 6.75
N THR A 185 21.06 1.58 6.98
CA THR A 185 21.55 1.91 8.33
C THR A 185 21.25 3.35 8.70
N ASP A 186 21.36 4.26 7.74
CA ASP A 186 21.17 5.69 8.00
C ASP A 186 19.85 6.14 7.39
N PHE A 187 19.13 7.00 8.10
CA PHE A 187 17.81 7.44 7.63
C PHE A 187 17.88 8.29 6.36
N SER A 188 18.96 9.06 6.18
CA SER A 188 19.24 9.79 4.94
C SER A 188 19.31 8.89 3.69
N GLN A 189 19.66 7.60 3.84
CA GLN A 189 19.68 6.63 2.73
C GLN A 189 18.29 6.29 2.21
N ILE A 190 17.23 6.61 2.97
CA ILE A 190 15.85 6.31 2.62
C ILE A 190 15.05 7.56 2.22
N ALA A 191 15.75 8.63 1.84
CA ALA A 191 15.13 9.92 1.54
C ALA A 191 14.02 9.86 0.48
N ALA A 192 14.30 9.23 -0.65
CA ALA A 192 13.30 9.08 -1.70
C ALA A 192 12.05 8.32 -1.22
N ALA A 193 12.20 7.38 -0.28
CA ALA A 193 11.12 6.57 0.24
C ALA A 193 10.19 7.38 1.14
N TYR A 194 10.70 8.04 2.19
CA TYR A 194 9.83 8.82 3.07
C TYR A 194 9.25 10.07 2.38
N GLU A 195 9.92 10.62 1.35
CA GLU A 195 9.37 11.72 0.57
C GLU A 195 8.18 11.26 -0.29
N PHE A 196 8.24 10.01 -0.79
CA PHE A 196 7.09 9.42 -1.45
C PHE A 196 5.91 9.24 -0.49
N ALA A 197 6.13 8.66 0.71
CA ALA A 197 5.07 8.56 1.71
C ALA A 197 4.46 9.94 2.03
N ALA A 198 5.30 10.96 2.23
CA ALA A 198 4.86 12.32 2.48
C ALA A 198 3.97 12.88 1.35
N SER A 199 4.30 12.57 0.09
CA SER A 199 3.57 13.06 -1.08
C SER A 199 2.13 12.53 -1.22
N ILE A 200 1.82 11.41 -0.55
CA ILE A 200 0.46 10.84 -0.52
C ILE A 200 -0.37 11.45 0.62
N GLY A 201 0.27 12.13 1.58
CA GLY A 201 -0.42 12.78 2.68
C GLY A 201 -1.43 13.84 2.22
N ASP A 202 -2.47 14.05 3.02
CA ASP A 202 -3.55 14.98 2.73
C ASP A 202 -3.90 15.86 3.95
N ASN A 203 -4.67 16.93 3.74
CA ASN A 203 -5.11 17.85 4.81
C ASN A 203 -6.61 17.71 5.14
N GLN A 204 -7.27 16.66 4.64
CA GLN A 204 -8.71 16.44 4.79
C GLN A 204 -9.02 15.74 6.11
N VAL A 205 -8.64 16.32 7.25
CA VAL A 205 -8.63 15.66 8.57
C VAL A 205 -9.97 15.07 9.04
N ASN A 206 -11.10 15.53 8.49
CA ASN A 206 -12.44 15.03 8.81
C ASN A 206 -12.97 14.02 7.77
N ASN A 207 -12.22 13.73 6.71
CA ASN A 207 -12.59 12.73 5.71
C ASN A 207 -12.33 11.32 6.27
N PRO A 208 -13.29 10.39 6.20
CA PRO A 208 -13.06 8.99 6.57
C PRO A 208 -11.83 8.36 5.87
N ASN A 209 -11.48 8.84 4.69
CA ASN A 209 -10.31 8.39 3.92
C ASN A 209 -9.06 9.26 4.17
N HIS A 210 -8.99 10.01 5.26
CA HIS A 210 -7.80 10.79 5.61
C HIS A 210 -6.62 9.86 5.93
N HIS A 211 -5.51 9.99 5.20
CA HIS A 211 -4.34 9.11 5.34
C HIS A 211 -3.34 9.62 6.39
N GLY A 212 -3.53 10.86 6.86
CA GLY A 212 -2.54 11.61 7.62
C GLY A 212 -1.87 12.69 6.78
N THR A 213 -1.39 13.73 7.45
CA THR A 213 -0.70 14.83 6.79
C THR A 213 0.70 14.42 6.33
N SER A 214 1.28 15.11 5.34
CA SER A 214 2.64 14.82 4.88
C SER A 214 3.68 14.77 6.02
N PRO A 215 3.67 15.70 7.00
CA PRO A 215 4.53 15.62 8.19
C PRO A 215 4.29 14.38 9.06
N GLN A 216 3.02 13.97 9.26
CA GLN A 216 2.66 12.77 10.02
C GLN A 216 3.20 11.50 9.36
N ARG A 217 3.06 11.37 8.04
CA ARG A 217 3.57 10.23 7.26
C ARG A 217 5.09 10.13 7.36
N ARG A 218 5.82 11.25 7.27
CA ARG A 218 7.28 11.29 7.53
C ARG A 218 7.65 10.82 8.93
N ALA A 219 6.95 11.30 9.95
CA ALA A 219 7.19 10.91 11.33
C ALA A 219 6.92 9.41 11.55
N ALA A 220 5.91 8.86 10.89
CA ALA A 220 5.57 7.44 10.94
C ALA A 220 6.69 6.57 10.36
N VAL A 221 7.18 6.89 9.16
CA VAL A 221 8.33 6.20 8.55
C VAL A 221 9.56 6.30 9.45
N ARG A 222 9.86 7.48 10.02
CA ARG A 222 11.00 7.67 10.94
C ARG A 222 10.89 6.81 12.20
N LEU A 223 9.73 6.80 12.85
CA LEU A 223 9.49 5.97 14.03
C LEU A 223 9.64 4.48 13.68
N GLY A 224 9.06 4.04 12.57
CA GLY A 224 9.20 2.68 12.06
C GLY A 224 10.66 2.29 11.82
N PHE A 225 11.43 3.18 11.19
CA PHE A 225 12.86 2.99 10.94
C PHE A 225 13.66 2.87 12.24
N LEU A 226 13.38 3.68 13.26
CA LEU A 226 14.01 3.57 14.58
C LEU A 226 13.68 2.22 15.25
N LEU A 227 12.41 1.80 15.20
CA LEU A 227 11.97 0.50 15.73
C LEU A 227 12.58 -0.69 14.97
N GLY A 228 12.92 -0.51 13.68
CA GLY A 228 13.59 -1.51 12.86
C GLY A 228 14.99 -1.91 13.34
N GLN A 229 15.56 -1.22 14.32
CA GLN A 229 16.77 -1.68 15.02
C GLN A 229 16.52 -2.94 15.86
N TYR A 230 15.27 -3.18 16.25
CA TYR A 230 14.85 -4.27 17.11
C TYR A 230 14.12 -5.35 16.32
N SER A 231 14.11 -6.58 16.85
CA SER A 231 13.39 -7.70 16.25
C SER A 231 12.03 -7.84 16.93
N LEU A 232 11.02 -7.18 16.36
CA LEU A 232 9.65 -7.18 16.88
C LEU A 232 8.76 -8.18 16.13
N THR A 233 7.78 -8.74 16.83
CA THR A 233 6.61 -9.37 16.18
C THR A 233 5.70 -8.27 15.61
N ALA A 234 4.75 -8.62 14.72
CA ALA A 234 3.83 -7.63 14.16
C ALA A 234 3.00 -6.91 15.23
N THR A 235 2.46 -7.65 16.21
CA THR A 235 1.73 -7.06 17.35
C THR A 235 2.65 -6.30 18.30
N GLY A 236 3.91 -6.73 18.44
CA GLY A 236 4.92 -5.99 19.20
C GLY A 236 5.30 -4.68 18.53
N PHE A 237 5.36 -4.64 17.20
CA PHE A 237 5.52 -3.41 16.43
C PHE A 237 4.33 -2.48 16.65
N ASP A 238 3.09 -2.94 16.45
CA ASP A 238 1.86 -2.16 16.70
C ASP A 238 1.87 -1.50 18.09
N SER A 239 2.12 -2.30 19.13
CA SER A 239 2.13 -1.80 20.51
C SER A 239 3.20 -0.74 20.74
N ASN A 240 4.43 -0.96 20.25
CA ASN A 240 5.50 0.04 20.35
C ASN A 240 5.19 1.29 19.52
N PHE A 241 4.72 1.10 18.28
CA PHE A 241 4.43 2.17 17.35
C PHE A 241 3.38 3.12 17.95
N PHE A 242 2.22 2.62 18.36
CA PHE A 242 1.19 3.49 18.92
C PHE A 242 1.52 4.02 20.31
N TYR A 243 2.26 3.27 21.14
CA TYR A 243 2.77 3.81 22.41
C TYR A 243 3.59 5.09 22.21
N TYR A 244 4.49 5.13 21.21
CA TYR A 244 5.31 6.31 20.94
C TYR A 244 4.61 7.33 20.03
N TYR A 245 3.86 6.89 19.02
CA TYR A 245 3.26 7.78 18.04
C TYR A 245 2.13 8.62 18.62
N SER A 246 1.34 8.08 19.57
CA SER A 246 0.36 8.88 20.31
C SER A 246 1.02 10.03 21.10
N ASN A 247 2.25 9.83 21.60
CA ASN A 247 3.04 10.89 22.25
C ASN A 247 3.58 11.91 21.25
N VAL A 248 3.90 11.50 20.02
CA VAL A 248 4.33 12.38 18.92
C VAL A 248 3.21 13.33 18.50
N LEU A 249 1.97 12.84 18.41
CA LEU A 249 0.84 13.62 17.91
C LEU A 249 0.32 14.70 18.87
N ASN A 250 0.23 14.43 20.18
CA ASN A 250 -0.61 15.26 21.06
C ASN A 250 0.07 15.98 22.23
N GLY A 251 1.33 15.73 22.56
CA GLY A 251 1.94 16.35 23.75
C GLY A 251 1.33 15.94 25.11
N GLN A 252 0.05 15.53 25.21
CA GLN A 252 -0.59 14.78 26.31
C GLN A 252 -1.85 14.03 25.81
N ASP A 253 -1.92 12.72 26.06
CA ASP A 253 -2.82 12.13 27.07
C ASP A 253 -2.34 10.69 27.39
N PRO A 254 -1.81 10.43 28.60
CA PRO A 254 -1.48 9.08 29.09
C PRO A 254 -2.68 8.12 29.19
N ALA A 255 -3.91 8.54 28.85
CA ALA A 255 -5.10 7.69 28.75
C ALA A 255 -5.44 7.24 27.32
N LEU A 256 -4.80 7.81 26.28
CA LEU A 256 -4.79 7.30 24.90
C LEU A 256 -3.61 6.33 24.67
N GLN A 257 -3.21 5.64 25.74
CA GLN A 257 -2.46 4.40 25.62
C GLN A 257 -3.29 3.44 24.77
N PRO A 258 -2.68 2.59 23.92
CA PRO A 258 -3.42 1.51 23.30
C PRO A 258 -4.27 0.86 24.40
N SER A 259 -5.59 0.79 24.18
CA SER A 259 -6.58 0.29 25.14
C SER A 259 -6.46 -1.22 25.37
N ALA A 260 -5.26 -1.75 25.15
CA ALA A 260 -4.84 -3.12 25.28
C ALA A 260 -3.66 -3.22 26.27
N SER A 261 -3.98 -3.73 27.46
CA SER A 261 -3.26 -4.83 28.11
C SER A 261 -1.76 -4.67 28.36
N ASN A 262 -1.35 -4.48 29.62
CA ASN A 262 -0.05 -4.96 30.16
C ASN A 262 1.23 -4.68 29.33
N PHE A 263 1.24 -3.68 28.43
CA PHE A 263 2.38 -3.44 27.55
C PHE A 263 3.57 -3.02 28.41
N LYS A 264 4.59 -3.88 28.43
CA LYS A 264 5.84 -3.62 29.12
C LYS A 264 6.82 -3.06 28.13
N VAL A 265 7.08 -1.79 28.29
CA VAL A 265 8.08 -1.07 27.53
C VAL A 265 9.45 -1.72 27.76
N ASP A 266 10.11 -2.10 26.67
CA ASP A 266 11.51 -2.54 26.72
C ASP A 266 12.41 -1.32 27.03
N PRO A 267 13.25 -1.35 28.09
CA PRO A 267 14.06 -0.20 28.47
C PRO A 267 15.06 0.27 27.40
N GLU A 268 15.56 -0.63 26.57
CA GLU A 268 16.50 -0.28 25.50
C GLU A 268 15.78 0.43 24.36
N ILE A 269 14.62 -0.10 23.95
CA ILE A 269 13.76 0.55 22.95
C ILE A 269 13.35 1.94 23.45
N ASP A 270 12.91 2.05 24.69
CA ASP A 270 12.47 3.32 25.28
C ASP A 270 13.56 4.37 25.31
N LYS A 271 14.76 3.98 25.73
CA LYS A 271 15.92 4.88 25.72
C LYS A 271 16.18 5.42 24.32
N THR A 272 16.16 4.55 23.29
CA THR A 272 16.42 4.94 21.90
C THR A 272 15.33 5.84 21.34
N ILE A 273 14.05 5.47 21.50
CA ILE A 273 12.96 6.27 20.94
C ILE A 273 12.82 7.61 21.67
N ARG A 274 12.96 7.63 23.00
CA ARG A 274 12.92 8.89 23.76
C ARG A 274 14.02 9.87 23.40
N ALA A 275 15.22 9.37 23.06
CA ALA A 275 16.30 10.23 22.56
C ALA A 275 15.91 10.98 21.26
N HIS A 276 14.97 10.44 20.48
CA HIS A 276 14.47 11.03 19.23
C HIS A 276 13.07 11.66 19.38
N MET A 277 12.45 11.63 20.56
CA MET A 277 11.07 12.08 20.72
C MET A 277 10.87 13.57 20.39
N ALA A 278 11.83 14.41 20.73
CA ALA A 278 11.79 15.84 20.38
C ALA A 278 11.89 16.04 18.85
N GLU A 279 12.73 15.25 18.18
CA GLU A 279 12.85 15.25 16.71
C GLU A 279 11.54 14.78 16.07
N LEU A 280 11.00 13.63 16.49
CA LEU A 280 9.75 13.06 15.99
C LEU A 280 8.58 14.04 16.09
N LYS A 281 8.46 14.77 17.21
CA LYS A 281 7.44 15.82 17.39
C LYS A 281 7.59 16.95 16.38
N LYS A 282 8.81 17.44 16.16
CA LYS A 282 9.09 18.49 15.18
C LYS A 282 8.86 18.03 13.75
N ILE A 283 9.13 16.76 13.44
CA ILE A 283 8.79 16.17 12.13
C ILE A 283 7.27 16.18 11.97
N ALA A 284 6.52 15.67 12.95
CA ALA A 284 5.07 15.55 12.86
C ALA A 284 4.32 16.88 12.85
N SER A 285 4.85 17.93 13.52
CA SER A 285 4.30 19.28 13.48
C SER A 285 4.66 20.05 12.21
N GLY A 286 5.61 19.55 11.40
CA GLY A 286 6.14 20.25 10.24
C GLY A 286 7.11 21.38 10.57
N GLU A 287 7.62 21.44 11.81
CA GLU A 287 8.65 22.40 12.24
C GLU A 287 10.02 22.13 11.59
N ILE A 288 10.31 20.86 11.26
CA ILE A 288 11.51 20.49 10.49
C ILE A 288 11.22 20.71 9.00
N SER A 289 12.03 21.55 8.36
CA SER A 289 11.98 21.74 6.91
C SER A 289 12.32 20.45 6.17
N ALA A 290 11.86 20.33 4.91
CA ALA A 290 12.17 19.17 4.09
C ALA A 290 13.69 18.98 3.89
N GLU A 291 14.48 20.07 3.94
CA GLU A 291 15.94 19.99 3.79
C GLU A 291 16.63 19.54 5.08
N GLU A 292 16.18 20.02 6.23
CA GLU A 292 16.65 19.51 7.53
C GLU A 292 16.31 18.02 7.70
N PHE A 293 15.14 17.59 7.21
CA PHE A 293 14.71 16.19 7.28
C PHE A 293 15.65 15.24 6.52
N LYS A 294 16.18 15.66 5.37
CA LYS A 294 17.13 14.87 4.56
C LYS A 294 18.47 14.61 5.23
N ASN A 295 18.82 15.43 6.21
CA ASN A 295 20.10 15.36 6.89
C ASN A 295 20.01 14.68 8.27
N LEU A 296 18.85 14.10 8.61
CA LEU A 296 18.69 13.28 9.81
C LEU A 296 19.38 11.92 9.64
N ASN A 297 20.12 11.50 10.67
CA ASN A 297 20.74 10.17 10.75
C ASN A 297 19.88 9.22 11.59
#